data_AF-A0A060Z2M4-F1
#
_entry.id   AF-A0A060Z2M4-F1
#
_cell.length_a   1.000
_cell.length_b   1.000
_cell.length_c   1.000
_cell.angle_alpha   90.00
_cell.angle_beta   90.00
_cell.angle_gamma   90.00
#
_symmetry.space_group_name_H-M   'P 1'
#
loop_
_entity.id
_entity.type
_entity.pdbx_description
1 polymer ?
#
loop_
_entity_poly.entity_id
_entity_poly.type
_entity_poly.pdbx_seq_one_letter_code
_entity_poly.pdbx_strand_id
1 'polypeptide(L)' 'MISMGECLYAVGGFAMMPSETSDEPQPTEMNDIWRFEEDCWNGILREISYAAGATILAVKLNTLRLTKM' A
#
# COMPACT_ATOMS: atom_id res chain seq x y z
N MET A 1 -0.52 -4.02 -7.70
CA MET A 1 -1.42 -4.91 -6.94
C MET A 1 -0.72 -6.23 -6.70
N ILE A 2 -1.02 -6.90 -5.60
CA ILE A 2 -0.43 -8.18 -5.21
C ILE A 2 -1.52 -9.20 -4.86
N SER A 3 -1.34 -10.45 -5.26
CA SER A 3 -2.22 -11.57 -4.86
C SER A 3 -1.58 -12.29 -3.67
N MET A 4 -2.31 -12.42 -2.57
CA MET A 4 -1.87 -13.16 -1.38
C MET A 4 -2.98 -14.11 -0.94
N GLY A 5 -2.77 -15.41 -1.13
CA GLY A 5 -3.86 -16.39 -1.02
C GLY A 5 -4.95 -16.12 -2.05
N GLU A 6 -6.21 -16.13 -1.62
CA GLU A 6 -7.39 -15.82 -2.45
C GLU A 6 -7.75 -14.33 -2.47
N CYS A 7 -6.86 -13.47 -1.96
CA CYS A 7 -7.13 -12.05 -1.75
C CYS A 7 -6.24 -11.20 -2.66
N LEU A 8 -6.81 -10.11 -3.18
CA LEU A 8 -6.09 -9.11 -3.97
C LEU A 8 -5.89 -7.84 -3.14
N TYR A 9 -4.67 -7.31 -3.11
CA TYR A 9 -4.33 -6.08 -2.40
C TYR A 9 -3.74 -5.02 -3.33
N ALA A 10 -4.05 -3.77 -3.04
CA ALA A 10 -3.34 -2.59 -3.54
C ALA A 10 -2.57 -1.96 -2.39
N VAL A 11 -1.31 -1.63 -2.62
CA VAL A 11 -0.42 -1.04 -1.62
C VAL A 11 0.27 0.15 -2.26
N GLY A 12 0.07 1.32 -1.67
CA GLY A 12 0.66 2.58 -2.07
C GLY A 12 0.42 2.99 -3.53
N GLY A 13 1.38 3.70 -4.10
CA GLY A 13 1.29 4.33 -5.42
C GLY A 13 1.34 5.85 -5.32
N PHE A 14 0.96 6.56 -6.37
CA PHE A 14 0.90 8.01 -6.37
C PHE A 14 -0.53 8.49 -6.62
N ALA A 15 -0.98 9.45 -5.82
CA ALA A 15 -2.25 10.13 -6.00
C ALA A 15 -2.03 11.64 -6.11
N MET A 16 -2.89 12.32 -6.85
CA MET A 16 -2.90 13.78 -6.91
C MET A 16 -3.55 14.31 -5.64
N MET A 17 -2.75 14.93 -4.77
CA MET A 17 -3.22 15.50 -3.51
C MET A 17 -3.22 17.03 -3.60
N PRO A 18 -4.18 17.72 -2.96
CA PRO A 18 -4.13 19.17 -2.80
C PRO A 18 -2.81 19.60 -2.18
N SER A 19 -2.23 20.68 -2.68
CA SER A 19 -1.06 21.30 -2.07
C SER A 19 -1.51 22.40 -1.12
N GLU A 20 -0.86 22.50 0.03
CA GLU A 20 -1.09 23.60 0.98
C GLU A 20 -0.51 24.93 0.47
N THR A 21 0.33 24.89 -0.57
CA THR A 21 1.10 26.05 -1.06
C THR A 21 0.79 26.45 -2.50
N SER A 22 -0.02 25.69 -3.21
CA SER A 22 -0.34 25.90 -4.62
C SER A 22 -1.76 25.41 -4.93
N ASP A 23 -2.46 26.10 -5.84
CA ASP A 23 -3.76 25.68 -6.36
C ASP A 23 -3.66 24.45 -7.27
N GLU A 24 -2.45 24.05 -7.66
CA GLU A 24 -2.21 22.85 -8.47
C GLU A 24 -1.99 21.62 -7.58
N PRO A 25 -2.75 20.53 -7.76
CA PRO A 25 -2.53 19.29 -7.02
C PRO A 25 -1.17 18.69 -7.39
N GLN A 26 -0.50 18.06 -6.42
CA GLN A 26 0.81 17.46 -6.61
C GLN A 26 0.75 15.94 -6.47
N PRO A 27 1.51 15.19 -7.29
CA PRO A 27 1.64 13.75 -7.12
C PRO A 27 2.31 13.46 -5.79
N THR A 28 1.58 12.80 -4.90
CA THR A 28 2.02 12.43 -3.57
C THR A 28 2.05 10.93 -3.45
N GLU A 29 3.14 10.40 -2.91
CA GLU A 29 3.25 8.98 -2.62
C GLU A 29 2.27 8.59 -1.51
N MET A 30 1.46 7.58 -1.80
CA MET A 30 0.55 6.97 -0.86
C MET A 30 1.20 5.71 -0.31
N ASN A 31 0.99 5.45 0.98
CA ASN A 31 1.49 4.28 1.69
C ASN A 31 0.35 3.51 2.36
N ASP A 32 -0.84 3.58 1.77
CA ASP A 32 -2.03 2.91 2.25
C ASP A 32 -2.13 1.47 1.71
N ILE A 33 -2.96 0.67 2.37
CA ILE A 33 -3.25 -0.71 1.98
C ILE A 33 -4.74 -0.86 1.80
N TRP A 34 -5.14 -1.40 0.65
CA TRP A 34 -6.51 -1.74 0.32
C TRP A 34 -6.60 -3.22 -0.04
N ARG A 35 -7.73 -3.85 0.28
CA ARG A 35 -8.07 -5.22 -0.11
C ARG A 35 -9.31 -5.19 -0.99
N PHE A 36 -9.32 -5.98 -2.04
CA PHE A 36 -10.49 -6.15 -2.89
C PHE A 36 -11.36 -7.31 -2.37
N GLU A 37 -12.62 -7.03 -2.08
CA GLU A 37 -13.63 -7.98 -1.59
C GLU A 37 -15.00 -7.61 -2.18
N GLU A 38 -15.81 -8.60 -2.56
CA GLU A 38 -17.20 -8.37 -3.02
C GLU A 38 -17.33 -7.27 -4.09
N ASP A 39 -16.42 -7.26 -5.08
CA ASP A 39 -16.34 -6.27 -6.15
C ASP A 39 -16.07 -4.81 -5.70
N CYS A 40 -15.60 -4.61 -4.48
CA CYS A 40 -15.25 -3.29 -3.94
C CYS A 40 -13.87 -3.27 -3.24
N TRP A 41 -13.31 -2.07 -3.09
CA TRP A 41 -12.05 -1.84 -2.38
C TRP A 41 -12.31 -1.42 -0.93
N ASN A 42 -11.80 -2.21 0.00
CA ASN A 42 -11.86 -1.96 1.44
C ASN A 42 -10.50 -1.46 1.96
N GLY A 43 -10.51 -0.31 2.64
CA GLY A 43 -9.31 0.28 3.25
C GLY A 43 -8.88 -0.53 4.49
N ILE A 44 -7.67 -1.08 4.45
CA ILE A 44 -7.09 -1.90 5.53
C ILE A 44 -6.22 -1.05 6.46
N LEU A 45 -5.35 -0.21 5.89
CA LEU A 45 -4.42 0.61 6.64
C LEU A 45 -4.17 1.92 5.91
N ARG A 46 -4.17 3.04 6.63
CA ARG A 46 -3.94 4.37 6.03
C ARG A 46 -2.48 4.64 5.71
N GLU A 47 -1.56 4.12 6.51
CA GLU A 47 -0.13 4.39 6.35
C GLU A 47 0.72 3.25 6.90
N ILE A 48 1.69 2.80 6.08
CA ILE A 48 2.80 1.95 6.49
C ILE A 48 4.11 2.58 6.00
N SER A 49 4.96 3.01 6.93
CA SER A 49 6.22 3.70 6.59
C SER A 49 7.18 2.86 5.73
N TYR A 50 7.10 1.53 5.85
CA TYR A 50 7.93 0.61 5.07
C TYR A 50 7.54 0.50 3.59
N ALA A 51 6.40 1.06 3.17
CA ALA A 51 6.01 1.07 1.76
C ALA A 51 6.64 2.23 0.97
N ALA A 52 7.16 3.26 1.63
CA ALA A 52 7.70 4.44 0.97
C ALA A 52 8.91 4.06 0.10
N GLY A 53 8.82 4.34 -1.20
CA GLY A 53 9.82 3.97 -2.21
C GLY A 53 10.02 2.46 -2.41
N ALA A 54 9.15 1.61 -1.85
CA ALA A 54 9.33 0.18 -1.83
C ALA A 54 8.60 -0.53 -2.98
N THR A 55 9.17 -1.66 -3.42
CA THR A 55 8.45 -2.64 -4.24
C THR A 55 7.82 -3.69 -3.33
N ILE A 56 6.55 -4.02 -3.58
CA ILE A 56 5.79 -4.95 -2.73
C ILE A 56 5.70 -6.32 -3.41
N LEU A 57 6.03 -7.38 -2.66
CA LEU A 57 5.99 -8.76 -3.14
C LEU A 57 5.20 -9.66 -2.19
N ALA A 58 4.32 -10.49 -2.75
CA ALA A 58 3.68 -11.57 -2.01
C ALA A 58 4.57 -12.81 -2.02
N VAL A 59 5.09 -13.21 -0.85
CA VAL A 59 6.03 -14.31 -0.69
C VAL A 59 5.70 -15.17 0.52
N LYS A 60 6.04 -16.46 0.47
CA LYS A 60 5.98 -17.36 1.63
C LYS A 60 7.29 -17.24 2.40
N LEU A 61 7.23 -16.76 3.64
CA LEU A 61 8.39 -16.55 4.49
C LEU A 61 8.50 -17.65 5.56
N ASN A 62 9.74 -18.02 5.91
CA ASN A 62 10.01 -18.83 7.10
C ASN A 62 10.08 -17.90 8.32
N THR A 63 9.10 -18.03 9.22
CA THR A 63 8.97 -17.16 10.40
C THR A 63 10.13 -17.29 11.39
N LEU A 64 10.82 -18.44 11.44
CA LEU A 64 12.01 -18.64 12.28
C LEU A 64 13.23 -17.85 11.79
N ARG A 65 13.21 -17.36 10.55
CA ARG A 65 14.29 -16.56 9.95
C ARG A 65 14.03 -15.06 9.98
N LEU A 66 12.90 -14.62 10.55
CA LEU A 66 12.55 -13.20 10.65
C LEU A 66 13.10 -12.62 11.95
N THR A 67 13.67 -11.43 11.86
CA THR A 67 14.08 -10.63 13.01
C THR A 67 13.01 -9.58 13.30
N LYS A 68 12.69 -9.38 14.58
CA LYS A 68 11.78 -8.31 14.98
C LYS A 68 12.42 -6.95 14.66
N MET A 69 11.68 -6.10 13.95
CA MET A 69 12.02 -4.69 13.71
C MET A 69 11.61 -3.81 14.88
#